data_AF-A0A6N7H4Y3-F1
#
_entry.id   AF-A0A6N7H4Y3-F1
#
_cell.length_a   1.000
_cell.length_b   1.000
_cell.length_c   1.000
_cell.angle_alpha   90.00
_cell.angle_beta   90.00
_cell.angle_gamma   90.00
#
_symmetry.space_group_name_H-M   'P 1'
#
loop_
_entity.id
_entity.type
_entity.pdbx_description
1 polymer ?
#
loop_
_entity_poly.entity_id
_entity_poly.type
_entity_poly.pdbx_seq_one_letter_code
_entity_poly.pdbx_strand_id
1 'polypeptide(L)' 'MLRAVVAGRAQISCSSEPDLFIDNVPCCDQYTAHTLAHAGLIEPATTGGVGQLVPARLTAAGEAALVPAAAAA' A
#
# COMPACT_ATOMS: atom_id res chain seq x y z
N MET A 1 -2.87 -2.71 -7.24
CA MET A 1 -2.31 -2.65 -5.87
C MET A 1 -3.30 -2.09 -4.87
N LEU A 2 -3.72 -0.81 -4.95
CA LEU A 2 -4.61 -0.18 -3.95
C LEU A 2 -5.92 -0.96 -3.67
N ARG A 3 -6.56 -1.54 -4.69
CA ARG A 3 -7.74 -2.41 -4.49
C ARG A 3 -7.45 -3.66 -3.65
N ALA A 4 -6.24 -4.23 -3.74
CA ALA A 4 -5.86 -5.37 -2.93
C ALA A 4 -5.61 -4.96 -1.46
N VAL A 5 -5.14 -3.73 -1.24
CA VAL A 5 -5.04 -3.12 0.10
C VAL A 5 -6.44 -2.95 0.71
N VAL A 6 -7.40 -2.40 -0.05
CA VAL A 6 -8.82 -2.28 0.38
C VAL A 6 -9.43 -3.64 0.69
N ALA A 7 -9.10 -4.67 -0.09
CA ALA A 7 -9.56 -6.03 0.15
C ALA A 7 -8.90 -6.73 1.35
N GLY A 8 -7.99 -6.06 2.08
CA GLY A 8 -7.28 -6.65 3.22
C GLY A 8 -6.28 -7.76 2.84
N ARG A 9 -5.89 -7.83 1.57
CA ARG A 9 -5.00 -8.87 1.02
C ARG A 9 -3.53 -8.47 1.01
N ALA A 10 -3.24 -7.22 1.36
CA ALA A 10 -1.92 -6.64 1.29
C ALA A 10 -1.25 -6.57 2.66
N GLN A 11 0.03 -6.93 2.70
CA GLN A 11 0.94 -6.70 3.81
C GLN A 11 2.07 -5.79 3.37
N ILE A 12 2.62 -5.03 4.30
CA ILE A 12 3.70 -4.07 4.08
C ILE A 12 4.77 -4.26 5.15
N SER A 13 6.05 -4.17 4.79
CA SER A 13 7.12 -4.22 5.77
C SER A 13 7.26 -2.89 6.52
N CYS A 14 7.53 -2.92 7.82
CA CYS A 14 7.82 -1.72 8.60
C CYS A 14 9.26 -1.25 8.30
N SER A 15 9.43 -0.27 7.42
CA SER A 15 10.72 0.25 6.95
C SER A 15 10.54 1.67 6.40
N SER A 16 11.65 2.42 6.25
CA SER A 16 11.66 3.67 5.48
C SER A 16 11.43 3.44 3.97
N GLU A 17 11.82 2.26 3.48
CA GLU A 17 11.54 1.77 2.13
C GLU A 17 10.74 0.47 2.27
N PRO A 18 9.41 0.52 2.32
CA PRO A 18 8.62 -0.65 2.67
C PRO A 18 8.21 -1.49 1.46
N ASP A 19 8.44 -2.79 1.52
CA ASP A 19 8.04 -3.74 0.48
C ASP A 19 6.58 -4.16 0.65
N LEU A 20 5.87 -4.33 -0.46
CA LEU A 20 4.48 -4.76 -0.47
C LEU A 20 4.36 -6.24 -0.84
N PHE A 21 3.48 -6.94 -0.15
CA PHE A 21 3.17 -8.34 -0.36
C PHE A 21 1.67 -8.48 -0.57
N ILE A 22 1.26 -9.22 -1.59
CA ILE A 22 -0.14 -9.51 -1.88
C ILE A 22 -0.33 -11.02 -1.75
N ASP A 23 -1.28 -11.45 -0.91
CA ASP A 23 -1.51 -12.87 -0.64
C ASP A 23 -0.25 -13.63 -0.21
N ASN A 24 0.61 -12.98 0.60
CA ASN A 24 1.90 -13.51 1.08
C ASN A 24 2.99 -13.67 0.00
N VAL A 25 2.79 -13.12 -1.20
CA VAL A 25 3.79 -13.12 -2.28
C VAL A 25 4.33 -11.69 -2.46
N PRO A 26 5.65 -11.49 -2.64
CA PRO A 26 6.20 -10.18 -2.97
C PRO A 26 5.50 -9.60 -4.20
N CYS A 27 5.11 -8.33 -4.14
CA CYS A 27 4.54 -7.67 -5.29
C CYS A 27 5.56 -7.61 -6.42
N CYS A 28 5.17 -7.96 -7.64
CA CYS A 28 6.08 -7.99 -8.78
C CYS A 28 6.59 -6.60 -9.20
N ASP A 29 5.92 -5.54 -8.76
CA ASP A 29 6.28 -4.16 -9.04
C ASP A 29 6.47 -3.39 -7.72
N GLN A 30 7.56 -3.73 -7.01
CA GLN A 30 7.90 -3.06 -5.76
C GLN A 30 8.20 -1.58 -5.95
N TYR A 31 8.67 -1.17 -7.13
CA TYR A 31 8.93 0.23 -7.41
C TYR A 31 7.66 1.09 -7.27
N THR A 32 6.54 0.62 -7.83
CA THR A 32 5.25 1.27 -7.62
C THR A 32 4.82 1.20 -6.15
N ALA A 33 5.06 0.09 -5.46
CA ALA A 33 4.75 -0.02 -4.02
C ALA A 33 5.51 1.01 -3.17
N HIS A 34 6.81 1.18 -3.41
CA HIS A 34 7.66 2.18 -2.76
C HIS A 34 7.13 3.58 -3.03
N THR A 35 6.81 3.88 -4.29
CA THR A 35 6.22 5.18 -4.69
C THR A 35 4.91 5.46 -3.95
N LEU A 36 4.02 4.47 -3.85
CA LEU A 36 2.75 4.61 -3.14
C LEU A 36 2.96 4.86 -1.64
N ALA A 37 3.95 4.21 -1.03
CA ALA A 37 4.27 4.40 0.38
C ALA A 37 4.89 5.78 0.64
N HIS A 38 5.84 6.21 -0.19
CA HIS A 38 6.47 7.54 -0.10
C HIS A 38 5.48 8.67 -0.35
N ALA A 39 4.55 8.47 -1.27
CA ALA A 39 3.45 9.40 -1.52
C ALA A 39 2.41 9.42 -0.40
N GLY A 40 2.56 8.58 0.64
CA GLY A 40 1.63 8.49 1.76
C GLY A 40 0.24 7.99 1.35
N LEU A 41 0.14 7.18 0.29
CA LEU A 41 -1.13 6.61 -0.18
C LEU A 41 -1.46 5.28 0.51
N ILE A 42 -0.43 4.54 0.90
CA ILE A 42 -0.53 3.32 1.70
C ILE A 42 0.36 3.43 2.93
N GLU A 43 -0.03 2.79 4.02
CA GLU A 43 0.76 2.75 5.25
C GLU A 43 0.53 1.45 6.04
N PRO A 44 1.43 1.12 6.99
CA PRO A 44 1.19 0.07 7.99
C PRO A 44 -0.10 0.33 8.78
N ALA A 45 -0.99 -0.67 8.86
CA ALA A 45 -2.22 -0.56 9.65
C ALA A 45 -1.94 -0.58 11.16
N THR A 46 -0.83 -1.19 11.57
CA THR A 46 -0.38 -1.27 12.95
C THR A 46 1.12 -0.99 13.04
N THR A 47 1.59 -0.58 14.22
CA THR A 47 3.02 -0.48 14.50
C THR A 47 3.64 -1.88 14.52
N GLY A 48 4.89 -2.00 14.06
CA GLY A 48 5.67 -3.24 14.08
C GLY A 48 7.16 -2.96 14.19
N GLY A 49 7.95 -4.01 14.43
CA GLY A 49 9.41 -3.93 14.41
C GLY A 49 9.95 -3.70 12.99
N VAL A 50 11.20 -3.22 12.87
CA VAL A 50 11.83 -3.01 11.55
C VAL A 50 11.85 -4.31 10.74
N GLY A 51 11.37 -4.25 9.50
CA GLY A 51 11.26 -5.39 8.58
C GLY A 51 10.06 -6.32 8.85
N GLN A 52 9.32 -6.12 9.94
CA GLN A 52 8.13 -6.92 10.24
C GLN A 52 7.04 -6.65 9.19
N LEU A 53 6.40 -7.71 8.70
CA LEU A 53 5.20 -7.59 7.88
C LEU A 53 3.97 -7.35 8.75
N VAL A 54 3.19 -6.35 8.38
CA VAL A 54 1.89 -6.03 8.98
C VAL A 54 0.87 -5.75 7.88
N PRO A 55 -0.44 -5.80 8.17
CA PRO A 55 -1.45 -5.43 7.19
C PRO A 55 -1.21 -4.01 6.66
N ALA A 56 -1.34 -3.82 5.35
CA ALA A 56 -1.34 -2.50 4.74
C ALA A 56 -2.75 -1.92 4.80
N ARG A 57 -2.87 -0.59 4.96
CA ARG A 57 -4.13 0.15 4.78
C ARG A 57 -3.93 1.31 3.82
N LEU A 58 -5.03 1.82 3.27
CA LEU A 58 -5.02 3.11 2.60
C LEU A 58 -5.02 4.22 3.64
N THR A 59 -4.35 5.32 3.29
CA THR A 59 -4.58 6.61 3.94
C THR A 59 -5.80 7.28 3.29
N ALA A 60 -6.27 8.39 3.87
CA ALA A 60 -7.32 9.20 3.24
C ALA A 60 -6.93 9.67 1.83
N ALA A 61 -5.65 9.98 1.60
CA ALA A 61 -5.15 10.36 0.27
C ALA A 61 -5.18 9.16 -0.70
N GLY A 62 -4.83 7.96 -0.23
CA GLY A 62 -4.93 6.72 -1.00
C GLY A 62 -6.37 6.37 -1.38
N GLU A 63 -7.33 6.59 -0.47
CA GLU A 63 -8.76 6.41 -0.77
C GLU A 63 -9.24 7.40 -1.83
N ALA A 64 -8.85 8.68 -1.73
CA ALA A 64 -9.19 9.69 -2.73
C ALA A 64 -8.64 9.34 -4.13
N ALA A 65 -7.45 8.74 -4.20
CA ALA A 65 -6.84 8.30 -5.46
C ALA A 65 -7.58 7.14 -6.14
N LEU A 66 -8.46 6.43 -5.42
CA LEU A 66 -9.32 5.38 -5.99
C LEU A 66 -10.62 5.93 -6.59
N VAL A 67 -10.99 7.16 -6.27
CA VAL A 67 -12.15 7.81 -6.90
C VAL A 67 -11.82 7.98 -8.38
N PRO A 68 -12.65 7.44 -9.29
CA PRO A 68 -12.45 7.68 -10.71
C PRO A 68 -12.40 9.18 -10.93
N ALA A 69 -11.30 9.70 -11.49
CA ALA A 69 -11.32 11.05 -12.04
C ALA A 69 -12.49 11.09 -13.02
N ALA A 70 -13.45 11.99 -12.80
CA ALA A 70 -14.56 12.17 -13.73
C ALA A 70 -13.94 12.28 -15.12
N ALA A 71 -14.31 11.36 -16.02
CA ALA A 71 -13.73 11.30 -17.35
C ALA A 71 -13.81 12.70 -17.97
N ALA A 72 -12.66 13.25 -18.34
CA ALA A 72 -12.63 14.47 -19.14
C ALA A 72 -13.33 14.14 -20.46
N ALA A 73 -14.50 14.75 -20.67
CA ALA A 73 -15.26 14.68 -21.91
C ALA A 73 -14.63 15.56 -22.99
#